data_AF-A0A7S3BSQ4-F1
#
_entry.id   AF-A0A7S3BSQ4-F1
#
_cell.length_a   1.000
_cell.length_b   1.000
_cell.length_c   1.000
_cell.angle_alpha   90.00
_cell.angle_beta   90.00
_cell.angle_gamma   90.00
#
_symmetry.space_group_name_H-M   'P 1'
#
loop_
_entity.id
_entity.type
_entity.pdbx_description
1 polymer ?
#
loop_
_entity_poly.entity_id
_entity_poly.type
_entity_poly.pdbx_seq_one_letter_code
_entity_poly.pdbx_strand_id
1 'polypeptide(L)'
;ALALVAGVKPALLKCAPTQVNIIYEHLRLDAAHYPDDLEGGAFFEGIVEDAKGIELAEDHLVKLREEEAIALAEHRRKVAEREAALRAEESDDEIVFSDEEDD
;
A
#
# COMPACT_ATOMS: atom_id res chain seq x y z
N ALA A 1 10.45 7.08 -9.07
CA ALA A 1 9.58 5.96 -8.66
C ALA A 1 8.86 5.30 -9.84
N LEU A 2 8.15 6.06 -10.70
CA LEU A 2 7.36 5.48 -11.80
C LEU A 2 8.17 4.63 -12.79
N ALA A 3 9.34 5.11 -13.24
CA ALA A 3 10.23 4.35 -14.12
C ALA A 3 10.68 3.03 -13.48
N LEU A 4 11.10 3.06 -12.20
CA LEU A 4 11.47 1.85 -11.42
C LEU A 4 10.33 0.83 -11.40
N VAL A 5 9.12 1.26 -11.06
CA VAL A 5 7.94 0.38 -11.02
C VAL A 5 7.65 -0.19 -12.42
N ALA A 6 7.77 0.62 -13.48
CA ALA A 6 7.60 0.16 -14.85
C ALA A 6 8.65 -0.89 -15.25
N GLY A 7 9.91 -0.71 -14.82
CA GLY A 7 11.00 -1.64 -15.09
C GLY A 7 10.85 -2.99 -14.39
N VAL A 8 10.34 -3.01 -13.15
CA VAL A 8 10.12 -4.27 -12.41
C VAL A 8 8.77 -4.93 -12.72
N LYS A 9 7.78 -4.17 -13.23
CA LYS A 9 6.43 -4.65 -13.52
C LYS A 9 6.38 -5.94 -14.36
N PRO A 10 7.16 -6.11 -15.44
CA PRO A 10 7.14 -7.34 -16.22
C PRO A 10 7.59 -8.57 -15.43
N ALA A 11 8.50 -8.41 -14.47
CA ALA A 11 8.94 -9.49 -13.59
C ALA A 11 7.85 -9.81 -12.55
N LEU A 12 7.28 -8.77 -11.91
CA LEU A 12 6.21 -8.92 -10.94
C LEU A 12 4.97 -9.61 -11.51
N LEU A 13 4.58 -9.30 -12.75
CA LEU A 13 3.42 -9.91 -13.41
C LEU A 13 3.61 -11.39 -13.76
N LYS A 14 4.85 -11.89 -13.76
CA LYS A 14 5.14 -13.31 -13.97
C LYS A 14 5.08 -14.11 -12.67
N CYS A 15 5.15 -13.46 -11.51
CA CYS A 15 5.06 -14.13 -10.23
C CYS A 15 3.63 -14.57 -9.94
N ALA A 16 3.46 -15.80 -9.46
CA ALA A 16 2.20 -16.21 -8.84
C ALA A 16 2.01 -15.45 -7.51
N PRO A 17 0.76 -15.16 -7.10
CA PRO A 17 0.50 -14.46 -5.83
C PRO A 17 1.08 -15.16 -4.59
N THR A 18 1.31 -16.46 -4.65
CA THR A 18 1.91 -17.27 -3.58
C THR A 18 3.44 -17.12 -3.50
N GLN A 19 4.10 -16.58 -4.53
CA GLN A 19 5.55 -16.38 -4.59
C GLN A 19 5.98 -15.07 -3.90
N VAL A 20 5.53 -14.89 -2.67
CA VAL A 20 5.68 -13.65 -1.90
C VAL A 20 7.15 -13.22 -1.76
N ASN A 21 8.06 -14.17 -1.49
CA ASN A 21 9.49 -13.87 -1.35
C ASN A 21 10.09 -13.30 -2.64
N ILE A 22 9.80 -13.92 -3.79
CA ILE A 22 10.31 -13.49 -5.10
C ILE A 22 9.74 -12.12 -5.48
N ILE A 23 8.46 -11.88 -5.18
CA ILE A 23 7.82 -10.56 -5.35
C ILE A 23 8.58 -9.50 -4.52
N TYR A 24 8.90 -9.81 -3.26
CA TYR A 24 9.67 -8.90 -2.42
C TYR A 24 11.10 -8.68 -2.90
N GLU A 25 11.77 -9.72 -3.42
CA GLU A 25 13.11 -9.59 -4.01
C GLU A 25 13.09 -8.60 -5.18
N HIS A 26 12.08 -8.68 -6.06
CA HIS A 26 11.93 -7.72 -7.16
C HIS A 26 11.60 -6.30 -6.66
N LEU A 27 10.72 -6.15 -5.68
CA LEU A 27 10.35 -4.84 -5.12
C LEU A 27 11.49 -4.18 -4.33
N ARG A 28 12.36 -4.97 -3.71
CA ARG A 28 13.56 -4.49 -3.01
C ARG A 28 14.74 -4.26 -3.94
N LEU A 29 14.62 -4.60 -5.22
CA LEU A 29 15.68 -4.49 -6.21
C LEU A 29 16.90 -5.31 -5.79
N ASP A 30 16.67 -6.55 -5.37
CA ASP A 30 17.73 -7.41 -4.85
C ASP A 30 18.81 -7.68 -5.92
N ALA A 31 20.07 -7.69 -5.49
CA ALA A 31 21.24 -7.82 -6.37
C ALA A 31 21.27 -9.17 -7.12
N ALA A 32 20.58 -10.19 -6.59
CA ALA A 32 20.40 -11.47 -7.27
C ALA A 32 19.64 -11.32 -8.60
N HIS A 33 18.75 -10.33 -8.72
CA HIS A 33 17.94 -10.06 -9.92
C HIS A 33 18.42 -8.83 -10.69
N TYR A 34 19.01 -7.85 -9.99
CA TYR A 34 19.48 -6.60 -10.55
C TYR A 34 20.90 -6.32 -10.03
N PRO A 35 21.91 -7.05 -10.52
CA PRO A 35 23.28 -6.85 -10.08
C PRO A 35 23.71 -5.42 -10.43
N ASP A 36 24.13 -4.70 -9.40
CA ASP A 36 24.74 -3.38 -9.55
C ASP A 36 26.22 -3.61 -9.81
N ASP A 37 26.52 -3.98 -11.07
CA ASP A 37 27.90 -4.04 -11.52
C ASP A 37 28.44 -2.61 -11.34
N LEU A 38 29.50 -2.45 -10.53
CA LEU A 38 30.09 -1.15 -10.15
C LEU A 38 30.52 -0.26 -11.35
N GLU A 39 30.36 -0.77 -12.58
CA GLU A 39 30.48 -0.07 -13.86
C GLU A 39 29.12 0.29 -14.48
N GLY A 40 28.09 0.58 -13.67
CA GLY A 40 26.81 1.09 -14.16
C GLY A 40 25.99 0.01 -14.87
N GLY A 41 25.48 -0.97 -14.11
CA GLY A 41 24.55 -1.95 -14.65
C GLY A 41 23.44 -1.30 -15.50
N ALA A 42 23.29 -1.75 -16.74
CA ALA A 42 22.42 -1.14 -17.76
C ALA A 42 20.95 -0.98 -17.32
N PHE A 43 20.52 -1.75 -16.31
CA PHE A 43 19.20 -1.63 -15.72
C PHE A 43 18.99 -0.27 -15.05
N PHE A 44 19.82 0.11 -14.07
CA PHE A 44 19.61 1.35 -13.32
C PHE A 44 19.87 2.60 -14.17
N GLU A 45 20.84 2.54 -15.09
CA GLU A 45 21.07 3.62 -16.06
C GLU A 45 19.86 3.83 -16.97
N GLY A 46 19.30 2.75 -17.52
CA GLY A 46 18.09 2.81 -18.34
C GLY A 46 16.90 3.40 -17.56
N ILE A 47 16.75 3.02 -16.29
CA ILE A 47 15.71 3.59 -15.41
C ILE A 47 15.89 5.10 -15.21
N VAL A 48 17.13 5.58 -15.05
CA VAL A 48 17.42 7.01 -14.90
C VAL A 48 17.11 7.76 -16.18
N GLU A 49 17.47 7.23 -17.34
CA GLU A 49 17.13 7.85 -18.63
C GLU A 49 15.62 7.85 -18.88
N ASP A 50 14.94 6.74 -18.62
CA ASP A 50 13.48 6.64 -18.75
C ASP A 50 12.78 7.64 -17.82
N ALA A 51 13.29 7.80 -16.59
CA ALA A 51 12.73 8.73 -15.62
C ALA A 51 12.78 10.20 -16.09
N LYS A 52 13.79 10.59 -16.88
CA LYS A 52 13.89 11.95 -17.42
C LYS A 52 12.76 12.26 -18.42
N GLY A 53 12.23 11.25 -19.10
CA GLY A 53 11.12 11.39 -20.05
C GLY A 53 9.74 11.42 -19.39
N ILE A 54 9.64 11.21 -18.07
CA ILE A 54 8.35 11.19 -17.38
C ILE A 54 7.97 12.62 -16.97
N GLU A 55 7.01 13.19 -17.69
CA GLU A 55 6.38 14.45 -17.30
C GLU A 55 5.26 14.21 -16.28
N LEU A 56 5.38 14.85 -15.12
CA LEU A 56 4.33 14.89 -14.11
C LEU A 56 3.66 16.26 -14.15
N ALA A 57 2.55 16.35 -14.88
CA ALA A 57 1.76 17.58 -14.93
C ALA A 57 1.22 17.94 -13.53
N GLU A 58 1.55 19.13 -13.06
CA GLU A 58 1.20 19.60 -11.70
C GLU A 58 -0.31 19.56 -11.46
N ASP A 59 -1.11 20.03 -12.41
CA ASP A 59 -2.58 20.00 -12.35
C ASP A 59 -3.13 18.58 -12.17
N HIS A 60 -2.49 17.58 -12.79
CA HIS A 60 -2.89 16.19 -12.66
C HIS A 60 -2.57 15.65 -11.26
N LEU A 61 -1.40 15.99 -10.71
CA LEU A 61 -1.02 15.63 -9.35
C LEU A 61 -1.94 16.27 -8.30
N VAL A 62 -2.37 17.51 -8.51
CA VAL A 62 -3.32 18.20 -7.62
C VAL A 62 -4.65 17.45 -7.58
N LYS A 63 -5.21 17.11 -8.75
CA LYS A 63 -6.46 16.33 -8.83
C LYS A 63 -6.36 14.98 -8.13
N LEU A 64 -5.26 14.24 -8.35
CA LEU A 64 -5.05 12.95 -7.68
C LEU A 64 -5.02 13.08 -6.15
N ARG A 65 -4.41 14.15 -5.62
CA ARG A 65 -4.39 14.40 -4.17
C ARG A 65 -5.77 14.74 -3.62
N GLU A 66 -6.57 15.51 -4.36
CA GLU A 66 -7.94 15.83 -3.98
C GLU A 66 -8.82 14.56 -3.94
N GLU A 67 -8.71 13.71 -4.96
CA GLU A 67 -9.41 12.43 -5.02
C GLU A 67 -9.03 11.51 -3.84
N GLU A 68 -7.73 11.40 -3.54
CA GLU A 68 -7.23 10.61 -2.41
C GLU A 68 -7.72 11.17 -1.05
N ALA A 69 -7.72 12.50 -0.89
CA ALA A 69 -8.21 13.14 0.34
C ALA A 69 -9.69 12.85 0.60
N ILE A 70 -10.51 12.86 -0.46
CA ILE A 70 -11.94 12.51 -0.37
C ILE A 70 -12.10 11.05 0.04
N ALA A 71 -11.40 10.13 -0.63
CA ALA A 71 -11.47 8.70 -0.34
C ALA A 71 -11.03 8.38 1.11
N LEU A 72 -9.95 9.03 1.57
CA LEU A 72 -9.44 8.86 2.93
C LEU A 72 -10.42 9.39 3.98
N ALA A 73 -11.06 10.54 3.72
CA ALA A 73 -12.07 11.11 4.60
C ALA A 73 -13.29 10.19 4.72
N GLU A 74 -13.75 9.61 3.60
CA GLU A 74 -14.86 8.65 3.61
C GLU A 74 -14.49 7.37 4.38
N HIS A 75 -13.29 6.83 4.16
CA HIS A 75 -12.80 5.67 4.90
C HIS A 75 -12.75 5.95 6.41
N ARG A 76 -12.19 7.09 6.83
CA ARG A 76 -12.14 7.50 8.24
C ARG A 76 -13.53 7.64 8.84
N ARG A 77 -14.49 8.21 8.11
CA ARG A 77 -15.88 8.31 8.55
C ARG A 77 -16.49 6.92 8.79
N LYS A 78 -16.33 5.99 7.85
CA LYS A 78 -16.83 4.62 7.98
C LYS A 78 -16.21 3.88 9.17
N VAL A 79 -14.91 4.07 9.40
CA VAL A 79 -14.23 3.49 10.57
C VAL A 79 -14.81 4.07 11.87
N ALA A 80 -14.98 5.39 11.97
CA ALA A 80 -15.55 6.03 13.15
C ALA A 80 -17.01 5.60 13.40
N GLU A 81 -17.83 5.48 12.36
CA GLU A 81 -19.21 4.97 12.45
C GLU A 81 -19.24 3.53 12.96
N ARG A 82 -18.35 2.68 12.44
CA ARG A 82 -18.23 1.28 12.89
C ARG A 82 -17.76 1.18 14.34
N GLU A 83 -16.76 1.97 14.75
CA GLU A 83 -16.29 2.01 16.13
C GLU A 83 -17.35 2.54 17.09
N ALA A 84 -18.15 3.53 16.67
CA ALA A 84 -19.27 4.03 17.45
C ALA A 84 -20.38 2.97 17.61
N ALA A 85 -20.70 2.23 16.54
CA ALA A 85 -21.64 1.12 16.59
C ALA A 85 -21.17 0.01 17.53
N LEU A 86 -19.90 -0.42 17.43
CA LEU A 86 -19.33 -1.43 18.33
C LEU A 86 -19.34 -0.98 19.79
N ARG A 87 -19.06 0.30 20.07
CA ARG A 87 -19.13 0.84 21.44
C ARG A 87 -20.57 0.92 21.97
N ALA A 88 -21.54 1.16 21.09
CA ALA A 88 -22.95 1.15 21.47
C ALA A 88 -23.44 -0.29 21.74
N GLU A 89 -22.98 -1.27 20.97
CA GLU A 89 -23.25 -2.70 21.19
C GLU A 89 -22.60 -3.20 22.51
N GLU A 90 -21.35 -2.81 22.79
CA GLU A 90 -20.69 -3.10 24.10
C GLU A 90 -21.41 -2.47 25.30
N SER A 91 -22.14 -1.36 25.09
CA SER A 91 -22.95 -0.72 26.13
C SER A 91 -24.30 -1.40 26.36
N ASP A 92 -24.79 -2.20 25.41
CA ASP A 92 -26.08 -2.91 25.51
C ASP A 92 -25.90 -4.33 26.08
N ASP A 93 -24.71 -4.93 25.90
CA ASP A 93 -24.29 -6.19 26.51
C ASP A 93 -23.56 -6.01 27.86
N GLU A 94 -24.02 -5.08 28.70
CA GLU A 94 -23.58 -5.03 30.11
C GLU A 94 -24.12 -6.28 30.82
N ILE A 95 -23.28 -7.32 30.92
CA ILE A 95 -23.59 -8.54 31.66
C ILE A 95 -23.69 -8.18 33.15
N VAL A 96 -24.90 -7.90 33.61
CA VAL A 96 -25.22 -7.80 35.04
C VAL A 96 -25.18 -9.22 35.60
N PHE A 97 -24.04 -9.60 36.19
CA PHE A 97 -23.98 -10.75 37.08
C PHE A 97 -24.76 -10.39 38.34
N SER A 98 -26.06 -10.70 38.36
CA SER A 98 -26.80 -10.77 39.61
C SER A 98 -26.26 -11.98 40.36
N ASP A 99 -25.42 -11.73 41.37
CA ASP A 99 -25.22 -12.70 42.44
C ASP A 99 -26.57 -12.91 43.12
N GLU A 100 -27.32 -13.89 42.62
CA GLU A 100 -28.43 -14.50 43.36
C GLU A 100 -27.80 -15.49 44.36
N GLU A 101 -27.15 -14.93 45.39
CA GLU A 101 -26.89 -15.60 46.66
C GLU A 101 -27.59 -14.79 47.77
N ASP A 102 -28.88 -15.07 47.99
CA ASP A 102 -29.54 -14.89 49.30
C ASP A 102 -30.93 -15.59 49.31
N ASP A 103 -30.92 -16.92 49.52
CA ASP A 103 -31.69 -17.72 50.51
C ASP A 103 -31.68 -19.23 50.18
#